data_AF-A0A0L0SFQ8-F1
#
_entry.id   AF-A0A0L0SFQ8-F1
#
_cell.length_a   1.000
_cell.length_b   1.000
_cell.length_c   1.000
_cell.angle_alpha   90.00
_cell.angle_beta   90.00
_cell.angle_gamma   90.00
#
_symmetry.space_group_name_H-M   'P 1'
#
loop_
_entity.id
_entity.type
_entity.pdbx_description
1 polymer ?
#
loop_
_entity_poly.entity_id
_entity_poly.type
_entity_poly.pdbx_seq_one_letter_code
_entity_poly.pdbx_strand_id
1 'polypeptide(L)'
;MIEVARSLGGVLTLDDLAMHQSTLTDPISIDYARRRLWECAPNGQDKPTVPTKYTHYLIQALRFAFADAQAWIADPAVLPPRHTIAALLSPAVLDVRARQLIADTPDLNPTPVVFPPGGTPRFSSDTVYSPLVPKGVGCSLQNRGVNFDLDANSINVVAPHKRPYHTIIPAMITTPGHRARLIAAFGVQGGFNQPQGHVQVLLQYLAGKLTGVKDAESALDAPRLCLQPEEVVEDDGGQKMVAPVDVEDGC
;
A
#
# COMPACT_ATOMS: atom_id res chain seq x y z
N MET A 1 14.38 17.46 -19.83
CA MET A 1 13.38 16.51 -19.30
C MET A 1 12.29 16.28 -20.32
N ILE A 2 11.61 17.35 -20.73
CA ILE A 2 10.49 17.31 -21.67
C ILE A 2 10.91 16.89 -23.08
N GLU A 3 12.07 17.34 -23.56
CA GLU A 3 12.60 16.89 -24.87
C GLU A 3 12.82 15.37 -24.92
N VAL A 4 13.37 14.79 -23.84
CA VAL A 4 13.59 13.34 -23.73
C VAL A 4 12.24 12.61 -23.64
N ALA A 5 11.31 13.07 -22.80
CA ALA A 5 9.98 12.47 -22.69
C ALA A 5 9.24 12.49 -24.04
N ARG A 6 9.25 13.62 -24.76
CA ARG A 6 8.61 13.76 -26.08
C ARG A 6 9.26 12.92 -27.17
N SER A 7 10.58 12.74 -27.14
CA SER A 7 11.30 11.89 -28.10
C SER A 7 10.87 10.42 -28.07
N LEU A 8 10.24 9.99 -26.97
CA LEU A 8 9.69 8.63 -26.79
C LEU A 8 8.15 8.59 -26.75
N GLY A 9 7.48 9.64 -27.21
CA GLY A 9 6.01 9.71 -27.24
C GLY A 9 5.35 10.08 -25.89
N GLY A 10 6.11 10.54 -24.90
CA GLY A 10 5.60 11.00 -23.62
C GLY A 10 4.92 12.38 -23.68
N VAL A 11 3.90 12.58 -22.84
CA VAL A 11 3.01 13.76 -22.86
C VAL A 11 3.38 14.87 -21.85
N LEU A 12 4.47 14.72 -21.11
CA LEU A 12 4.91 15.66 -20.07
C LEU A 12 5.28 17.04 -20.66
N THR A 13 4.78 18.13 -20.07
CA THR A 13 5.00 19.53 -20.50
C THR A 13 5.77 20.37 -19.48
N LEU A 14 6.17 21.60 -19.88
CA LEU A 14 6.82 22.56 -18.97
C LEU A 14 5.82 23.04 -17.91
N ASP A 15 4.57 23.22 -18.31
CA ASP A 15 3.50 23.67 -17.43
C ASP A 15 3.20 22.63 -16.34
N ASP A 16 3.27 21.33 -16.65
CA ASP A 16 3.13 20.25 -15.64
C ASP A 16 4.18 20.34 -14.53
N LEU A 17 5.43 20.67 -14.88
CA LEU A 17 6.52 20.83 -13.91
C LEU A 17 6.37 22.13 -13.13
N ALA A 18 5.99 23.22 -13.80
CA ALA A 18 5.80 24.52 -13.17
C ALA A 18 4.63 24.53 -12.18
N MET A 19 3.62 23.69 -12.40
CA MET A 19 2.46 23.56 -11.52
C MET A 19 2.65 22.56 -10.37
N HIS A 20 3.75 21.82 -10.31
CA HIS A 20 3.99 20.86 -9.24
C HIS A 20 4.30 21.54 -7.90
N GLN A 21 3.59 21.16 -6.84
CA GLN A 21 3.90 21.54 -5.45
C GLN A 21 3.83 20.31 -4.54
N SER A 22 4.74 20.22 -3.56
CA SER A 22 4.68 19.22 -2.50
C SER A 22 3.60 19.59 -1.49
N THR A 23 2.73 18.64 -1.15
CA THR A 23 1.63 18.87 -0.19
C THR A 23 2.06 18.39 1.19
N LEU A 24 1.96 19.24 2.20
CA LEU A 24 1.98 18.80 3.60
C LEU A 24 0.57 18.28 3.93
N THR A 25 0.48 17.03 4.33
CA THR A 25 -0.80 16.38 4.67
C THR A 25 -0.78 15.91 6.11
N ASP A 26 -1.90 16.02 6.80
CA ASP A 26 -2.04 15.45 8.14
C ASP A 26 -1.97 13.91 8.07
N PRO A 27 -1.08 13.25 8.84
CA PRO A 27 -0.98 11.81 8.83
C PRO A 27 -2.25 11.16 9.38
N ILE A 28 -2.60 10.00 8.82
CA ILE A 28 -3.73 9.18 9.29
C ILE A 28 -3.26 8.30 10.44
N SER A 29 -4.14 7.92 11.35
CA SER A 29 -3.76 7.04 12.46
C SER A 29 -4.84 6.09 12.90
N ILE A 30 -4.40 5.00 13.55
CA ILE A 30 -5.26 4.05 14.26
C ILE A 30 -4.63 3.70 15.61
N ASP A 31 -5.47 3.55 16.63
CA ASP A 31 -5.04 3.07 17.93
C ASP A 31 -5.06 1.53 17.95
N TYR A 32 -3.91 0.92 18.23
CA TYR A 32 -3.74 -0.53 18.35
C TYR A 32 -2.89 -0.87 19.58
N ALA A 33 -3.37 -1.79 20.41
CA ALA A 33 -2.65 -2.27 21.62
C ALA A 33 -2.10 -1.15 22.53
N ARG A 34 -2.92 -0.13 22.84
CA ARG A 34 -2.58 1.07 23.65
C ARG A 34 -1.54 2.01 23.03
N ARG A 35 -1.31 1.91 21.72
CA ARG A 35 -0.35 2.73 20.96
C ARG A 35 -1.03 3.30 19.72
N ARG A 36 -0.52 4.41 19.19
CA ARG A 36 -1.05 5.03 17.97
C ARG A 36 -0.08 4.83 16.82
N LEU A 37 -0.55 4.14 15.78
CA LEU A 37 0.14 4.02 14.51
C LEU A 37 -0.21 5.24 13.66
N TRP A 38 0.79 5.87 13.05
CA TRP A 38 0.60 6.94 12.08
C TRP A 38 1.13 6.50 10.71
N GLU A 39 0.32 6.68 9.69
CA GLU A 39 0.67 6.49 8.28
C GLU A 39 0.45 7.80 7.52
N CYS A 40 1.04 7.93 6.33
CA CYS A 40 0.77 9.09 5.47
C CYS A 40 -0.71 9.12 5.07
N ALA A 41 -1.32 10.31 4.96
CA ALA A 41 -2.61 10.44 4.29
C ALA A 41 -2.49 9.93 2.83
N PRO A 42 -3.60 9.58 2.14
CA PRO A 42 -3.59 9.13 0.75
C PRO A 42 -2.61 9.97 -0.08
N ASN A 43 -1.74 9.33 -0.85
CA ASN A 43 -2.06 8.15 -1.69
C ASN A 43 -1.36 6.79 -1.40
N GLY A 44 -1.07 6.42 -0.15
CA GLY A 44 -0.36 5.16 0.18
C GLY A 44 -1.25 4.01 0.69
N GLN A 45 -0.90 2.73 0.40
CA GLN A 45 -1.73 1.59 0.80
C GLN A 45 -1.12 0.17 0.70
N ASP A 46 -1.80 -0.77 1.39
CA ASP A 46 -1.16 -1.95 1.95
C ASP A 46 -1.81 -3.33 1.79
N LYS A 47 -1.00 -4.46 1.74
CA LYS A 47 -0.95 -5.63 2.72
C LYS A 47 -0.55 -7.17 2.27
N PRO A 48 0.16 -8.10 3.05
CA PRO A 48 0.81 -9.54 2.83
C PRO A 48 0.20 -11.00 3.12
N THR A 49 1.01 -12.13 3.32
CA THR A 49 0.63 -13.59 3.63
C THR A 49 1.59 -14.80 4.14
N VAL A 50 1.14 -15.79 5.03
CA VAL A 50 1.41 -17.26 5.59
C VAL A 50 2.64 -17.93 6.36
N PRO A 51 2.51 -18.94 7.35
CA PRO A 51 1.36 -19.73 7.90
C PRO A 51 1.24 -20.00 9.46
N THR A 52 0.08 -19.70 10.06
CA THR A 52 -0.57 -20.09 11.36
C THR A 52 -2.00 -19.50 11.31
N LYS A 53 -2.90 -19.66 12.30
CA LYS A 53 -4.12 -18.81 12.38
C LYS A 53 -3.77 -17.33 12.28
N TYR A 54 -2.72 -16.91 13.02
CA TYR A 54 -2.21 -15.55 12.93
C TYR A 54 -1.84 -15.22 11.50
N THR A 55 -1.10 -16.09 10.83
CA THR A 55 -0.65 -15.79 9.49
C THR A 55 -1.73 -15.86 8.42
N HIS A 56 -2.72 -16.74 8.55
CA HIS A 56 -3.94 -16.76 7.73
C HIS A 56 -4.76 -15.48 7.93
N TYR A 57 -4.94 -15.03 9.17
CA TYR A 57 -5.61 -13.75 9.42
C TYR A 57 -4.81 -12.57 8.90
N LEU A 58 -3.49 -12.66 8.99
CA LEU A 58 -2.60 -11.75 8.29
C LEU A 58 -2.99 -11.82 6.80
N ILE A 59 -2.81 -12.93 6.08
CA ILE A 59 -3.21 -13.09 4.65
C ILE A 59 -4.48 -12.34 4.30
N GLN A 60 -5.56 -12.69 5.01
CA GLN A 60 -6.90 -12.34 4.58
C GLN A 60 -7.19 -10.89 4.87
N ALA A 61 -6.76 -10.41 6.05
CA ALA A 61 -6.79 -8.99 6.34
C ALA A 61 -6.12 -8.27 5.18
N LEU A 62 -5.01 -8.85 4.75
CA LEU A 62 -4.10 -8.22 3.88
C LEU A 62 -4.60 -8.10 2.43
N ARG A 63 -5.14 -9.19 1.89
CA ARG A 63 -5.93 -9.16 0.66
C ARG A 63 -7.08 -8.16 0.70
N PHE A 64 -7.76 -8.02 1.84
CA PHE A 64 -8.85 -7.04 1.96
C PHE A 64 -8.37 -5.61 1.84
N ALA A 65 -7.25 -5.20 2.46
CA ALA A 65 -6.86 -3.82 2.29
C ALA A 65 -6.20 -3.53 0.95
N PHE A 66 -5.61 -4.50 0.24
CA PHE A 66 -5.23 -4.28 -1.16
C PHE A 66 -6.45 -4.12 -2.07
N ALA A 67 -7.52 -4.86 -1.83
CA ALA A 67 -8.79 -4.65 -2.52
C ALA A 67 -9.39 -3.28 -2.22
N ASP A 68 -9.49 -2.93 -0.93
CA ASP A 68 -9.91 -1.59 -0.50
C ASP A 68 -9.01 -0.54 -1.11
N ALA A 69 -7.74 -0.88 -1.30
CA ALA A 69 -6.78 0.05 -1.81
C ALA A 69 -7.02 0.55 -3.21
N GLN A 70 -7.11 -0.43 -4.08
CA GLN A 70 -7.37 -0.21 -5.49
C GLN A 70 -8.72 0.48 -5.70
N ALA A 71 -9.68 0.26 -4.80
CA ALA A 71 -11.01 0.84 -4.89
C ALA A 71 -11.16 2.23 -4.23
N TRP A 72 -10.32 2.60 -3.26
CA TRP A 72 -10.54 3.80 -2.42
C TRP A 72 -9.41 4.84 -2.43
N ILE A 73 -8.17 4.51 -2.80
CA ILE A 73 -7.10 5.52 -2.88
C ILE A 73 -6.75 5.88 -4.31
N ALA A 74 -6.81 7.18 -4.53
CA ALA A 74 -6.32 7.92 -5.68
C ALA A 74 -6.11 9.37 -5.23
N ASP A 75 -5.61 10.23 -6.12
CA ASP A 75 -5.33 11.64 -5.80
C ASP A 75 -6.44 12.31 -4.97
N PRO A 76 -6.17 12.77 -3.74
CA PRO A 76 -7.19 13.38 -2.89
C PRO A 76 -7.79 14.65 -3.50
N ALA A 77 -7.13 15.27 -4.48
CA ALA A 77 -7.68 16.41 -5.22
C ALA A 77 -8.88 16.03 -6.11
N VAL A 78 -9.06 14.75 -6.45
CA VAL A 78 -10.14 14.27 -7.34
C VAL A 78 -10.99 13.17 -6.71
N LEU A 79 -10.71 12.78 -5.47
CA LEU A 79 -11.53 11.79 -4.77
C LEU A 79 -12.94 12.35 -4.50
N PRO A 80 -14.01 11.56 -4.72
CA PRO A 80 -15.34 11.94 -4.30
C PRO A 80 -15.38 12.26 -2.80
N PRO A 81 -16.17 13.24 -2.32
CA PRO A 81 -16.23 13.61 -0.89
C PRO A 81 -16.56 12.45 0.06
N ARG A 82 -17.18 11.39 -0.45
CA ARG A 82 -17.49 10.16 0.30
C ARG A 82 -16.29 9.22 0.48
N HIS A 83 -15.23 9.34 -0.32
CA HIS A 83 -14.03 8.51 -0.25
C HIS A 83 -13.00 9.18 0.65
N THR A 84 -13.28 9.17 1.96
CA THR A 84 -12.33 9.65 2.97
C THR A 84 -11.65 8.48 3.65
N ILE A 85 -10.40 8.66 4.07
CA ILE A 85 -9.72 7.66 4.91
C ILE A 85 -10.44 7.45 6.23
N ALA A 86 -11.02 8.49 6.81
CA ALA A 86 -11.81 8.36 8.02
C ALA A 86 -13.00 7.40 7.84
N ALA A 87 -13.64 7.40 6.66
CA ALA A 87 -14.68 6.44 6.32
C ALA A 87 -14.11 5.02 6.17
N LEU A 88 -12.99 4.88 5.44
CA LEU A 88 -12.32 3.59 5.23
C LEU A 88 -11.82 2.95 6.53
N LEU A 89 -11.33 3.76 7.47
CA LEU A 89 -10.85 3.34 8.79
C LEU A 89 -11.92 3.41 9.88
N SER A 90 -13.18 3.64 9.50
CA SER A 90 -14.26 3.74 10.49
C SER A 90 -14.48 2.41 11.21
N PRO A 91 -14.87 2.41 12.50
CA PRO A 91 -15.15 1.17 13.23
C PRO A 91 -16.16 0.26 12.53
N ALA A 92 -17.13 0.83 11.83
CA ALA A 92 -18.13 0.08 11.08
C ALA A 92 -17.51 -0.71 9.91
N VAL A 93 -16.63 -0.09 9.13
CA VAL A 93 -15.92 -0.76 8.02
C VAL A 93 -14.97 -1.83 8.56
N LEU A 94 -14.21 -1.50 9.61
CA LEU A 94 -13.26 -2.43 10.21
C LEU A 94 -13.95 -3.65 10.86
N ASP A 95 -15.13 -3.48 11.45
CA ASP A 95 -15.92 -4.58 12.00
C ASP A 95 -16.43 -5.53 10.91
N VAL A 96 -16.89 -5.00 9.76
CA VAL A 96 -17.27 -5.83 8.60
C VAL A 96 -16.07 -6.65 8.12
N ARG A 97 -14.91 -6.01 7.89
CA ARG A 97 -13.69 -6.71 7.47
C ARG A 97 -13.24 -7.77 8.49
N ALA A 98 -13.34 -7.47 9.78
CA ALA A 98 -13.00 -8.43 10.83
C ALA A 98 -13.93 -9.66 10.83
N ARG A 99 -15.24 -9.49 10.58
CA ARG A 99 -16.19 -10.59 10.45
C ARG A 99 -15.92 -11.45 9.22
N GLN A 100 -15.67 -10.83 8.05
CA GLN A 100 -15.30 -11.56 6.83
C GLN A 100 -14.03 -12.41 7.04
N LEU A 101 -13.06 -11.88 7.77
CA LEU A 101 -11.82 -12.57 8.12
C LEU A 101 -12.02 -13.77 9.07
N ILE A 102 -12.98 -13.71 9.99
CA ILE A 102 -13.26 -14.79 10.94
C ILE A 102 -14.12 -15.90 10.30
N ALA A 103 -15.10 -15.49 9.50
CA ALA A 103 -16.06 -16.42 8.90
C ALA A 103 -15.50 -17.14 7.67
N ASP A 104 -14.35 -16.73 7.15
CA ASP A 104 -13.79 -17.16 5.85
C ASP A 104 -14.84 -17.07 4.73
N THR A 105 -15.79 -16.14 4.88
CA THR A 105 -16.85 -15.88 3.93
C THR A 105 -16.62 -14.52 3.28
N PRO A 106 -16.41 -14.48 1.95
CA PRO A 106 -16.13 -13.22 1.25
C PRO A 106 -17.30 -12.23 1.28
N ASP A 107 -18.53 -12.68 1.60
CA ASP A 107 -19.75 -11.91 1.31
C ASP A 107 -20.71 -11.79 2.50
N LEU A 108 -20.27 -11.07 3.55
CA LEU A 108 -21.16 -10.56 4.59
C LEU A 108 -21.37 -9.05 4.35
N ASN A 109 -22.29 -8.70 3.44
CA ASN A 109 -22.56 -7.30 3.07
C ASN A 109 -23.89 -6.78 3.66
N PRO A 110 -23.93 -6.28 4.91
CA PRO A 110 -25.08 -5.52 5.42
C PRO A 110 -24.94 -3.99 5.25
N THR A 111 -23.88 -3.49 4.58
CA THR A 111 -23.58 -2.06 4.45
C THR A 111 -23.62 -1.59 2.99
N PRO A 112 -23.91 -0.29 2.71
CA PRO A 112 -24.01 0.24 1.34
C PRO A 112 -22.67 0.38 0.60
N VAL A 113 -21.57 -0.11 1.17
CA VAL A 113 -20.25 -0.11 0.55
C VAL A 113 -20.02 -1.46 -0.13
N VAL A 114 -19.93 -1.45 -1.46
CA VAL A 114 -19.55 -2.65 -2.23
C VAL A 114 -18.04 -2.81 -2.10
N PHE A 115 -17.63 -3.83 -1.37
CA PHE A 115 -16.23 -4.21 -1.21
C PHE A 115 -15.86 -5.30 -2.23
N PRO A 116 -14.67 -5.24 -2.85
CA PRO A 116 -14.17 -6.38 -3.61
C PRO A 116 -13.93 -7.56 -2.65
N PRO A 117 -14.11 -8.81 -3.12
CA PRO A 117 -13.97 -10.02 -2.30
C PRO A 117 -12.54 -10.26 -1.79
N GLY A 118 -11.55 -9.54 -2.31
CA GLY A 118 -10.13 -9.60 -1.95
C GLY A 118 -9.26 -9.17 -3.14
N GLY A 119 -8.01 -8.78 -2.91
CA GLY A 119 -7.08 -8.37 -3.97
C GLY A 119 -5.63 -8.72 -3.65
N THR A 120 -4.77 -8.63 -4.66
CA THR A 120 -3.32 -8.83 -4.59
C THR A 120 -2.59 -7.54 -4.99
N PRO A 121 -1.28 -7.41 -4.71
CA PRO A 121 -0.45 -6.39 -5.32
C PRO A 121 -0.60 -6.37 -6.84
N ARG A 122 -0.60 -5.17 -7.45
CA ARG A 122 -0.63 -5.06 -8.92
C ARG A 122 0.72 -5.40 -9.57
N PHE A 123 1.82 -5.12 -8.87
CA PHE A 123 3.17 -5.33 -9.37
C PHE A 123 4.07 -5.85 -8.25
N SER A 124 5.04 -6.69 -8.58
CA SER A 124 6.10 -7.17 -7.68
C SER A 124 7.33 -6.24 -7.67
N SER A 125 7.41 -5.28 -8.60
CA SER A 125 8.61 -4.45 -8.77
C SER A 125 8.70 -3.31 -7.77
N ASP A 126 9.92 -3.12 -7.27
CA ASP A 126 10.34 -1.96 -6.51
C ASP A 126 10.61 -0.74 -7.41
N THR A 127 10.85 0.43 -6.82
CA THR A 127 11.02 1.75 -7.49
C THR A 127 11.87 1.68 -8.78
N VAL A 128 11.22 1.66 -9.95
CA VAL A 128 11.92 1.66 -11.24
C VAL A 128 12.15 3.11 -11.67
N TYR A 129 13.40 3.53 -11.82
CA TYR A 129 13.71 4.82 -12.44
C TYR A 129 13.55 4.68 -13.95
N SER A 130 12.95 5.67 -14.60
CA SER A 130 12.94 5.70 -16.06
C SER A 130 14.40 5.80 -16.55
N PRO A 131 14.81 5.08 -17.61
CA PRO A 131 16.17 5.23 -18.16
C PRO A 131 16.40 6.59 -18.83
N LEU A 132 15.42 7.51 -18.74
CA LEU A 132 15.44 8.82 -19.34
C LEU A 132 16.20 9.82 -18.49
N VAL A 133 17.46 10.05 -18.87
CA VAL A 133 18.30 11.10 -18.30
C VAL A 133 18.32 12.31 -19.23
N PRO A 134 17.78 13.46 -18.82
CA PRO A 134 17.89 14.69 -19.58
C PRO A 134 19.34 15.12 -19.76
N LYS A 135 19.68 15.56 -20.98
CA LYS A 135 21.01 16.09 -21.29
C LYS A 135 21.40 17.21 -20.31
N GLY A 136 22.58 17.07 -19.71
CA GLY A 136 23.16 18.07 -18.80
C GLY A 136 22.61 18.10 -17.38
N VAL A 137 21.66 17.21 -17.02
CA VAL A 137 21.04 17.21 -15.67
C VAL A 137 21.62 16.11 -14.77
N GLY A 138 22.03 14.97 -15.33
CA GLY A 138 22.69 13.90 -14.57
C GLY A 138 21.78 13.09 -13.63
N CYS A 139 20.45 13.29 -13.68
CA CYS A 139 19.48 12.49 -12.95
C CYS A 139 18.41 11.90 -13.88
N SER A 140 17.96 10.69 -13.56
CA SER A 140 16.89 10.01 -14.28
C SER A 140 15.51 10.59 -13.94
N LEU A 141 14.62 10.58 -14.91
CA LEU A 141 13.19 10.82 -14.67
C LEU A 141 12.55 9.65 -13.92
N GLN A 142 11.53 9.92 -13.11
CA GLN A 142 10.70 8.86 -12.52
C GLN A 142 9.77 8.25 -13.58
N ASN A 143 9.34 7.00 -13.36
CA ASN A 143 8.32 6.34 -14.19
C ASN A 143 6.95 6.21 -13.47
N ARG A 144 6.74 6.95 -12.37
CA ARG A 144 5.61 6.77 -11.43
C ARG A 144 4.22 6.76 -12.08
N GLY A 145 4.07 7.38 -13.25
CA GLY A 145 2.84 7.32 -14.05
C GLY A 145 2.39 5.90 -14.41
N VAL A 146 3.28 4.90 -14.34
CA VAL A 146 2.92 3.47 -14.50
C VAL A 146 1.89 2.98 -13.50
N ASN A 147 1.75 3.66 -12.36
CA ASN A 147 0.76 3.33 -11.33
C ASN A 147 -0.65 3.83 -11.65
N PHE A 148 -0.89 4.54 -12.76
CA PHE A 148 -2.25 4.86 -13.19
C PHE A 148 -2.94 3.65 -13.79
N ASP A 149 -4.26 3.59 -13.61
CA ASP A 149 -5.10 2.66 -14.35
C ASP A 149 -5.47 3.22 -15.72
N LEU A 150 -5.68 2.33 -16.68
CA LEU A 150 -6.22 2.66 -18.01
C LEU A 150 -7.73 2.41 -18.11
N ASP A 151 -8.32 1.76 -17.12
CA ASP A 151 -9.78 1.63 -17.02
C ASP A 151 -10.40 2.98 -16.69
N ALA A 152 -11.28 3.47 -17.57
CA ALA A 152 -12.02 4.71 -17.42
C ALA A 152 -12.88 4.76 -16.14
N ASN A 153 -13.25 3.61 -15.58
CA ASN A 153 -14.05 3.51 -14.37
C ASN A 153 -13.19 3.51 -13.09
N SER A 154 -11.87 3.37 -13.19
CA SER A 154 -11.00 3.37 -12.01
C SER A 154 -10.94 4.76 -11.39
N ILE A 155 -11.04 4.82 -10.05
CA ILE A 155 -10.77 6.06 -9.30
C ILE A 155 -9.33 6.55 -9.50
N ASN A 156 -8.41 5.68 -9.90
CA ASN A 156 -7.01 5.94 -10.18
C ASN A 156 -6.72 5.92 -11.70
N VAL A 157 -7.72 6.16 -12.55
CA VAL A 157 -7.53 6.36 -13.99
C VAL A 157 -6.56 7.52 -14.28
N VAL A 158 -5.73 7.38 -15.32
CA VAL A 158 -4.84 8.45 -15.79
C VAL A 158 -5.64 9.71 -16.16
N ALA A 159 -5.18 10.87 -15.69
CA ALA A 159 -5.76 12.17 -16.03
C ALA A 159 -4.71 13.30 -15.93
N PRO A 160 -4.86 14.40 -16.69
CA PRO A 160 -4.00 15.57 -16.57
C PRO A 160 -4.00 16.13 -15.14
N HIS A 161 -2.82 16.55 -14.66
CA HIS A 161 -2.60 17.12 -13.33
C HIS A 161 -3.04 16.26 -12.13
N LYS A 162 -3.42 15.00 -12.37
CA LYS A 162 -3.68 14.02 -11.32
C LYS A 162 -2.37 13.38 -10.90
N ARG A 163 -2.27 13.01 -9.63
CA ARG A 163 -1.17 12.21 -9.08
C ARG A 163 -1.55 10.73 -9.11
N PRO A 164 -0.65 9.85 -9.59
CA PRO A 164 -0.89 8.41 -9.53
C PRO A 164 -0.89 7.92 -8.09
N TYR A 165 -1.50 6.75 -7.87
CA TYR A 165 -1.30 5.96 -6.66
C TYR A 165 0.20 5.81 -6.33
N HIS A 166 0.58 5.99 -5.06
CA HIS A 166 1.98 6.06 -4.67
C HIS A 166 2.36 4.92 -3.72
N THR A 167 3.43 4.20 -4.04
CA THR A 167 3.89 3.07 -3.22
C THR A 167 4.84 3.46 -2.11
N ILE A 168 5.50 4.64 -2.18
CA ILE A 168 6.40 5.09 -1.12
C ILE A 168 5.58 5.57 0.07
N ILE A 169 5.76 4.89 1.21
CA ILE A 169 5.07 5.18 2.47
C ILE A 169 6.08 5.23 3.63
N PRO A 170 6.39 6.41 4.20
CA PRO A 170 7.15 6.50 5.45
C PRO A 170 6.21 6.41 6.66
N ALA A 171 6.62 5.69 7.71
CA ALA A 171 5.78 5.48 8.90
C ALA A 171 6.45 5.91 10.22
N MET A 172 5.61 6.25 11.19
CA MET A 172 6.04 6.59 12.55
C MET A 172 5.10 6.00 13.60
N ILE A 173 5.67 5.70 14.78
CA ILE A 173 4.95 5.21 15.95
C ILE A 173 5.03 6.27 17.04
N THR A 174 3.89 6.65 17.65
CA THR A 174 3.88 7.58 18.79
C THR A 174 3.05 7.07 19.96
N THR A 175 3.23 7.69 21.14
CA THR A 175 2.23 7.59 22.21
C THR A 175 0.95 8.36 21.82
N PRO A 176 -0.25 7.95 22.30
CA PRO A 176 -1.48 8.72 22.08
C PRO A 176 -1.50 10.05 22.87
N GLY A 177 -2.36 10.98 22.43
CA GLY A 177 -2.68 12.22 23.15
C GLY A 177 -1.93 13.47 22.67
N HIS A 178 -2.32 14.64 23.18
CA HIS A 178 -1.79 15.95 22.77
C HIS A 178 -0.29 16.18 23.06
N ARG A 179 0.33 15.33 23.88
CA ARG A 179 1.77 15.30 24.13
C ARG A 179 2.37 13.98 23.62
N ALA A 180 2.03 13.63 22.39
CA ALA A 180 2.54 12.42 21.73
C ALA A 180 4.07 12.44 21.71
N ARG A 181 4.69 11.36 22.19
CA ARG A 181 6.13 11.13 22.09
C ARG A 181 6.42 10.22 20.90
N LEU A 182 7.38 10.60 20.06
CA LEU A 182 7.90 9.72 19.02
C LEU A 182 8.54 8.48 19.67
N ILE A 183 8.11 7.31 19.24
CA ILE A 183 8.64 6.00 19.66
C ILE A 183 9.63 5.49 18.62
N ALA A 184 9.25 5.54 17.34
CA ALA A 184 10.09 5.12 16.23
C ALA A 184 9.67 5.81 14.92
N ALA A 185 10.63 6.00 14.02
CA ALA A 185 10.40 6.26 12.61
C ALA A 185 10.94 5.05 11.84
N PHE A 186 10.18 4.51 10.91
CA PHE A 186 10.53 3.28 10.20
C PHE A 186 9.96 3.28 8.78
N GLY A 187 10.52 2.41 7.95
CA GLY A 187 10.04 2.15 6.61
C GLY A 187 10.58 0.82 6.14
N VAL A 188 9.80 0.14 5.31
CA VAL A 188 10.26 -1.05 4.57
C VAL A 188 10.24 -0.71 3.10
N GLN A 189 11.34 -0.89 2.37
CA GLN A 189 11.39 -0.68 0.92
C GLN A 189 10.76 -1.88 0.20
N GLY A 190 10.33 -1.73 -1.06
CA GLY A 190 9.79 -2.86 -1.84
C GLY A 190 8.53 -2.56 -2.68
N GLY A 191 8.27 -1.33 -3.09
CA GLY A 191 7.10 -1.02 -3.93
C GLY A 191 5.77 -1.41 -3.26
N PHE A 192 5.06 -2.39 -3.80
CA PHE A 192 3.85 -2.92 -3.15
C PHE A 192 4.16 -3.81 -1.94
N ASN A 193 5.42 -4.03 -1.56
CA ASN A 193 5.82 -4.75 -0.34
C ASN A 193 5.99 -3.82 0.85
N GLN A 194 6.22 -2.52 0.67
CA GLN A 194 6.36 -1.56 1.78
C GLN A 194 5.23 -1.68 2.82
N PRO A 195 3.96 -1.59 2.39
CA PRO A 195 2.84 -1.86 3.27
C PRO A 195 2.88 -3.15 4.07
N GLN A 196 3.40 -4.15 3.38
CA GLN A 196 3.46 -5.50 3.87
C GLN A 196 4.49 -5.64 4.97
N GLY A 197 5.66 -5.07 4.73
CA GLY A 197 6.68 -4.89 5.73
C GLY A 197 6.21 -4.04 6.90
N HIS A 198 5.46 -2.95 6.65
CA HIS A 198 5.04 -2.02 7.70
C HIS A 198 4.23 -2.69 8.80
N VAL A 199 3.15 -3.39 8.42
CA VAL A 199 2.30 -4.10 9.38
C VAL A 199 3.09 -5.18 10.11
N GLN A 200 3.97 -5.90 9.42
CA GLN A 200 4.73 -7.00 10.03
C GLN A 200 5.80 -6.48 11.01
N VAL A 201 6.62 -5.51 10.62
CA VAL A 201 7.60 -4.85 11.50
C VAL A 201 6.91 -4.24 12.71
N LEU A 202 5.75 -3.58 12.50
CA LEU A 202 4.96 -3.04 13.59
C LEU A 202 4.48 -4.14 14.54
N LEU A 203 3.86 -5.21 14.03
CA LEU A 203 3.36 -6.30 14.87
C LEU A 203 4.51 -6.97 15.62
N GLN A 204 5.67 -7.17 14.99
CA GLN A 204 6.86 -7.75 15.60
C GLN A 204 7.39 -6.86 16.72
N TYR A 205 7.54 -5.55 16.47
CA TYR A 205 8.01 -4.58 17.44
C TYR A 205 7.02 -4.38 18.61
N LEU A 206 5.73 -4.30 18.32
CA LEU A 206 4.70 -4.06 19.34
C LEU A 206 4.38 -5.30 20.16
N ALA A 207 4.39 -6.47 19.53
CA ALA A 207 3.94 -7.73 20.11
C ALA A 207 5.11 -8.65 20.48
N GLY A 208 6.35 -8.15 20.65
CA GLY A 208 7.58 -8.92 20.92
C GLY A 208 7.53 -9.99 22.03
N LYS A 209 6.41 -10.10 22.77
CA LYS A 209 6.07 -11.24 23.62
C LYS A 209 5.58 -12.50 22.86
N LEU A 210 5.09 -12.38 21.62
CA LEU A 210 4.54 -13.50 20.81
C LEU A 210 5.58 -14.13 19.88
N THR A 211 6.66 -13.42 19.53
CA THR A 211 7.65 -13.84 18.52
C THR A 211 9.08 -13.94 19.07
N GLY A 212 9.33 -13.59 20.34
CA GLY A 212 10.68 -13.61 20.94
C GLY A 212 11.58 -12.44 20.52
N VAL A 213 11.02 -11.48 19.78
CA VAL A 213 11.67 -10.24 19.32
C VAL A 213 11.89 -9.31 20.52
N LYS A 214 13.15 -8.93 20.78
CA LYS A 214 13.56 -8.19 21.97
C LYS A 214 13.82 -6.70 21.72
N ASP A 215 14.11 -6.34 20.48
CA ASP A 215 14.55 -5.02 20.05
C ASP A 215 14.13 -4.73 18.60
N ALA A 216 14.47 -3.53 18.12
CA ALA A 216 14.11 -3.06 16.79
C ALA A 216 14.83 -3.82 15.66
N GLU A 217 16.07 -4.23 15.88
CA GLU A 217 16.86 -5.03 14.94
C GLU A 217 16.20 -6.40 14.75
N SER A 218 15.94 -7.12 15.85
CA SER A 218 15.21 -8.39 15.81
C SER A 218 13.83 -8.29 15.13
N ALA A 219 13.19 -7.11 15.11
CA ALA A 219 11.91 -6.91 14.43
C ALA A 219 12.05 -6.71 12.92
N LEU A 220 13.23 -6.28 12.45
CA LEU A 220 13.61 -6.16 11.04
C LEU A 220 14.17 -7.48 10.50
N ASP A 221 14.98 -8.19 11.29
CA ASP A 221 15.59 -9.50 10.97
C ASP A 221 14.55 -10.62 10.86
N ALA A 222 13.39 -10.45 11.48
CA ALA A 222 12.38 -11.49 11.51
C ALA A 222 11.77 -11.73 10.11
N PRO A 223 11.50 -12.99 9.75
CA PRO A 223 11.02 -13.36 8.42
C PRO A 223 9.68 -12.70 8.14
N ARG A 224 9.53 -12.20 6.92
CA ARG A 224 8.35 -11.47 6.48
C ARG A 224 7.71 -12.16 5.31
N LEU A 225 6.43 -11.89 5.21
CA LEU A 225 5.53 -12.45 4.24
C LEU A 225 5.31 -11.44 3.14
N CYS A 226 5.21 -11.93 1.91
CA CYS A 226 5.00 -11.10 0.75
C CYS A 226 3.93 -11.74 -0.14
N LEU A 227 2.76 -11.08 -0.23
CA LEU A 227 1.83 -11.35 -1.31
C LEU A 227 2.49 -10.97 -2.63
N GLN A 228 2.33 -11.82 -3.64
CA GLN A 228 2.71 -11.51 -5.01
C GLN A 228 1.48 -11.15 -5.86
N PRO A 229 1.68 -10.47 -7.01
CA PRO A 229 0.63 -10.32 -8.01
C PRO A 229 0.05 -11.67 -8.44
N GLU A 230 -1.18 -11.65 -8.95
CA GLU A 230 -1.74 -12.84 -9.57
C GLU A 230 -0.97 -13.20 -10.84
N GLU A 231 -0.67 -14.48 -10.99
CA GLU A 231 0.04 -15.03 -12.15
C GLU A 231 -0.79 -16.16 -12.76
N VAL A 232 -0.74 -16.27 -14.09
CA VAL A 232 -1.33 -17.40 -14.82
C VAL A 232 -0.27 -18.47 -14.94
N VAL A 233 -0.54 -19.63 -14.34
CA VAL A 233 0.32 -20.82 -14.44
C VAL A 233 -0.38 -21.84 -15.32
N GLU A 234 0.37 -22.41 -16.26
CA GLU A 234 -0.07 -23.54 -17.09
C GLU A 234 0.37 -24.85 -16.41
N ASP A 235 -0.59 -25.76 -16.16
CA ASP A 235 -0.31 -27.15 -15.79
C ASP A 235 -1.00 -28.14 -16.76
N ASP A 236 -0.75 -29.43 -16.59
CA ASP A 236 -1.28 -30.53 -17.44
C ASP A 236 -2.83 -30.55 -17.55
N GLY A 237 -3.53 -29.82 -16.68
CA GLY A 237 -4.99 -29.62 -16.63
C GLY A 237 -5.49 -28.25 -17.09
N GLY A 238 -4.62 -27.34 -17.55
CA GLY A 238 -4.97 -26.05 -18.17
C GLY A 238 -4.38 -24.81 -17.48
N GLN A 239 -4.86 -23.63 -17.88
CA GLN A 239 -4.46 -22.36 -17.28
C GLN A 239 -5.18 -22.13 -15.95
N LYS A 240 -4.41 -21.87 -14.89
CA LYS A 240 -4.92 -21.55 -13.57
C LYS A 240 -4.32 -20.24 -13.07
N MET A 241 -5.18 -19.35 -12.57
CA MET A 241 -4.72 -18.16 -11.87
C MET A 241 -4.30 -18.53 -10.44
N VAL A 242 -3.09 -18.14 -10.06
CA VAL A 242 -2.56 -18.32 -8.72
C VAL A 242 -2.19 -16.96 -8.14
N ALA A 243 -2.30 -16.83 -6.82
CA ALA A 243 -1.89 -15.65 -6.06
C ALA A 243 -0.76 -16.09 -5.12
N PRO A 244 0.51 -16.05 -5.58
CA PRO A 244 1.63 -16.58 -4.84
C PRO A 244 1.89 -15.81 -3.56
N VAL A 245 2.61 -16.50 -2.68
CA VAL A 245 3.00 -15.98 -1.39
C VAL A 245 4.44 -16.38 -1.13
N ASP A 246 5.28 -15.39 -0.94
CA ASP A 246 6.70 -15.59 -0.64
C ASP A 246 7.02 -15.25 0.81
N VAL A 247 8.14 -15.80 1.27
CA VAL A 247 8.77 -15.46 2.54
C VAL A 247 10.10 -14.78 2.23
N GLU A 248 10.23 -13.53 2.64
CA GLU A 248 11.47 -12.77 2.60
C GLU A 248 12.20 -12.90 3.93
N ASP A 249 13.49 -13.22 3.88
CA ASP A 249 14.36 -13.15 5.05
C ASP A 249 14.47 -11.68 5.51
N GLY A 250 14.53 -11.46 6.82
CA GLY A 250 14.80 -10.13 7.36
C GLY A 250 16.23 -9.68 7.07
N CYS A 251 16.47 -8.38 7.21
CA CYS A 251 17.80 -7.77 6.97
C CYS A 251 18.61 -7.73 8.25
#